data_AF-A0A842X0N6-F1
#
_entry.id   AF-A0A842X0N6-F1
#
_cell.length_a   1.000
_cell.length_b   1.000
_cell.length_c   1.000
_cell.angle_alpha   90.00
_cell.angle_beta   90.00
_cell.angle_gamma   90.00
#
_symmetry.space_group_name_H-M   'P 1'
#
loop_
_entity.id
_entity.type
_entity.pdbx_description
1 polymer ?
#
loop_
_entity_poly.entity_id
_entity_poly.type
_entity_poly.pdbx_seq_one_letter_code
_entity_poly.pdbx_strand_id
1 'polypeptide(L)'
;MRPVRSCGTEYKSGLKCTDTDLGQHFYFPGTTTGKRYSASTSVDTETDSCEGEFILNEYYYVGDTRYITQYRCPNGCEDGACKSGL
;
A
#
# COMPACT_ATOMS: atom_id res chain seq x y z
N MET A 1 -14.82 -9.92 -11.02
CA MET A 1 -13.87 -9.22 -10.13
C MET A 1 -13.64 -7.83 -10.71
N ARG A 2 -13.93 -6.76 -9.95
CA ARG A 2 -13.74 -5.38 -10.43
C ARG A 2 -12.29 -4.97 -10.14
N PRO A 3 -11.51 -4.49 -11.11
CA PRO A 3 -10.14 -4.07 -10.87
C PRO A 3 -10.15 -2.89 -9.90
N VAL A 4 -9.31 -2.97 -8.86
CA VAL A 4 -9.05 -1.86 -7.94
C VAL A 4 -8.52 -0.71 -8.81
N ARG A 5 -9.28 0.38 -8.87
CA ARG A 5 -9.06 1.44 -9.86
C ARG A 5 -7.76 2.17 -9.56
N SER A 6 -6.89 2.19 -10.56
CA SER A 6 -5.54 2.70 -10.48
C SER A 6 -5.48 4.18 -10.11
N CYS A 7 -4.47 4.58 -9.33
CA CYS A 7 -4.23 5.98 -9.10
C CYS A 7 -3.56 6.56 -10.33
N GLY A 8 -4.35 7.25 -11.15
CA GLY A 8 -3.80 7.94 -12.31
C GLY A 8 -4.83 8.54 -13.25
N THR A 9 -4.67 9.85 -13.42
CA THR A 9 -4.88 10.66 -14.64
C THR A 9 -6.14 11.51 -14.81
N GLU A 10 -7.30 11.21 -14.22
CA GLU A 10 -8.46 12.12 -14.42
C GLU A 10 -9.42 12.17 -13.22
N TYR A 11 -9.00 12.81 -12.13
CA TYR A 11 -9.96 13.30 -11.14
C TYR A 11 -9.69 14.76 -10.84
N LYS A 12 -10.74 15.59 -10.93
CA LYS A 12 -10.72 17.04 -10.64
C LYS A 12 -10.26 17.31 -9.19
N SER A 13 -8.96 17.33 -8.97
CA SER A 13 -8.21 18.09 -7.96
C SER A 13 -6.78 17.56 -8.02
N GLY A 14 -5.78 18.44 -8.12
CA GLY A 14 -4.37 18.12 -8.46
C GLY A 14 -3.58 17.27 -7.45
N LEU A 15 -4.22 16.32 -6.77
CA LEU A 15 -3.61 15.40 -5.83
C LEU A 15 -3.21 14.11 -6.57
N LYS A 16 -1.91 13.89 -6.64
CA LYS A 16 -1.32 12.65 -7.17
C LYS A 16 -1.23 11.63 -6.04
N CYS A 17 -1.84 10.47 -6.22
CA CYS A 17 -1.42 9.27 -5.49
C CYS A 17 -0.48 8.45 -6.39
N THR A 18 0.32 7.60 -5.77
CA THR A 18 1.20 6.65 -6.44
C THR A 18 1.29 5.42 -5.57
N ASP A 19 1.46 4.27 -6.20
CA ASP A 19 1.71 3.00 -5.53
C ASP A 19 2.62 2.18 -6.44
N THR A 20 3.73 1.70 -5.90
CA THR A 20 4.78 1.03 -6.67
C THR A 20 4.49 -0.45 -6.91
N ASP A 21 3.65 -1.09 -6.10
CA ASP A 21 3.29 -2.50 -6.24
C ASP A 21 1.91 -2.72 -6.90
N LEU A 22 1.18 -1.62 -7.12
CA LEU A 22 -0.12 -1.54 -7.78
C LEU A 22 -1.29 -2.17 -6.99
N GLY A 23 -1.19 -2.26 -5.67
CA GLY A 23 -2.34 -2.57 -4.81
C GLY A 23 -1.96 -3.28 -3.52
N GLN A 24 -2.54 -4.47 -3.29
CA GLN A 24 -2.23 -5.29 -2.13
C GLN A 24 -1.38 -6.48 -2.59
N HIS A 25 -0.07 -6.27 -2.66
CA HIS A 25 0.93 -7.19 -3.17
C HIS A 25 1.92 -7.61 -2.09
N PHE A 26 1.45 -8.41 -1.12
CA PHE A 26 2.22 -8.84 0.07
C PHE A 26 3.60 -9.47 -0.15
N TYR A 27 3.99 -9.82 -1.37
CA TYR A 27 5.27 -10.45 -1.71
C TYR A 27 6.22 -9.53 -2.51
N PHE A 28 5.82 -8.28 -2.73
CA PHE A 28 6.63 -7.26 -3.39
C PHE A 28 6.59 -6.01 -2.51
N PRO A 29 7.73 -5.38 -2.21
CA PRO A 29 7.71 -4.17 -1.41
C PRO A 29 7.01 -3.03 -2.16
N GLY A 30 6.05 -2.41 -1.51
CA GLY A 30 5.27 -1.28 -2.00
C GLY A 30 5.60 0.04 -1.31
N THR A 31 5.39 1.14 -2.02
CA THR A 31 5.39 2.49 -1.48
C THR A 31 4.18 3.24 -2.01
N THR A 32 3.31 3.64 -1.09
CA THR A 32 2.04 4.30 -1.40
C THR A 32 2.04 5.75 -0.94
N THR A 33 1.86 6.66 -1.89
CA THR A 33 1.56 8.07 -1.66
C THR A 33 0.07 8.32 -1.88
N GLY A 34 -0.61 8.92 -0.92
CA GLY A 34 -2.04 9.22 -1.05
C GLY A 34 -2.60 10.04 0.09
N LYS A 35 -3.89 10.37 0.03
CA LYS A 35 -4.58 11.01 1.15
C LYS A 35 -4.68 10.03 2.30
N ARG A 36 -4.32 10.48 3.49
CA ARG A 36 -4.60 9.69 4.69
C ARG A 36 -6.12 9.62 4.89
N TYR A 37 -6.68 8.43 5.11
CA TYR A 37 -8.13 8.23 5.33
C TYR A 37 -8.74 9.22 6.34
N SER A 38 -7.99 9.59 7.39
CA SER A 38 -8.44 10.51 8.44
C SER A 38 -8.22 12.00 8.15
N ALA A 39 -7.59 12.38 7.03
CA ALA A 39 -7.25 13.77 6.74
C ALA A 39 -7.59 14.14 5.28
N SER A 40 -8.61 14.99 5.14
CA SER A 40 -9.18 15.42 3.84
C SER A 40 -8.17 16.05 2.86
N THR A 41 -7.08 16.64 3.36
CA THR A 41 -6.16 17.46 2.56
C THR A 41 -4.69 17.07 2.61
N SER A 42 -4.24 16.23 3.56
CA SER A 42 -2.82 15.87 3.64
C SER A 42 -2.52 14.63 2.78
N VAL A 43 -1.62 14.80 1.82
CA VAL A 43 -0.97 13.69 1.12
C VAL A 43 0.29 13.33 1.86
N ASP A 44 0.50 12.03 1.98
CA ASP A 44 1.64 11.48 2.69
C ASP A 44 2.05 10.16 2.03
N THR A 45 3.29 9.75 2.28
CA THR A 45 3.92 8.58 1.66
C THR A 45 4.30 7.58 2.73
N GLU A 46 3.90 6.32 2.54
CA GLU A 46 4.30 5.20 3.40
C GLU A 46 4.86 4.08 2.56
N THR A 47 5.78 3.34 3.15
CA THR A 47 6.36 2.14 2.58
C THR A 47 5.94 0.95 3.40
N ASP A 48 5.70 -0.18 2.73
CA ASP A 48 5.39 -1.43 3.42
C ASP A 48 6.48 -1.78 4.41
N SER A 49 6.08 -2.30 5.56
CA SER A 49 7.00 -2.50 6.66
C SER A 49 6.67 -3.74 7.44
N CYS A 50 7.71 -4.40 7.94
CA CYS A 50 7.56 -5.54 8.80
C CYS A 50 7.41 -5.10 10.27
N GLU A 51 6.31 -5.51 10.89
CA GLU A 51 6.12 -5.43 12.34
C GLU A 51 6.52 -6.78 12.96
N GLY A 52 7.76 -6.83 13.44
CA GLY A 52 8.35 -8.08 13.92
C GLY A 52 8.58 -9.09 12.78
N GLU A 53 8.66 -10.37 13.13
CA GLU A 53 9.10 -11.41 12.18
C GLU A 53 8.03 -11.86 11.19
N PHE A 54 6.74 -11.63 11.47
CA PHE A 54 5.65 -12.28 10.72
C PHE A 54 4.53 -11.35 10.28
N ILE A 55 4.50 -10.09 10.73
CA ILE A 55 3.41 -9.17 10.36
C ILE A 55 3.95 -8.17 9.33
N LEU A 56 3.27 -8.09 8.20
CA LEU A 56 3.46 -7.07 7.17
C LEU A 56 2.39 -6.00 7.33
N ASN A 57 2.82 -4.76 7.50
CA ASN A 57 2.00 -3.56 7.31
C ASN A 57 2.06 -3.19 5.84
N GLU A 58 1.00 -3.53 5.11
CA GLU A 58 0.83 -3.26 3.68
C GLU A 58 0.06 -1.96 3.48
N TYR A 59 0.65 -0.99 2.80
CA TYR A 59 0.03 0.26 2.42
C TYR A 59 -0.36 0.25 0.95
N TYR A 60 -1.64 0.45 0.71
CA TYR A 60 -2.23 0.45 -0.61
C TYR A 60 -3.22 1.61 -0.75
N TYR A 61 -3.75 1.83 -1.94
CA TYR A 61 -4.76 2.87 -2.16
C TYR A 61 -6.09 2.31 -2.66
N VAL A 62 -7.16 3.05 -2.36
CA VAL A 62 -8.47 2.89 -2.99
C VAL A 62 -8.93 4.28 -3.42
N GLY A 63 -8.93 4.54 -4.72
CA GLY A 63 -9.16 5.89 -5.25
C GLY A 63 -7.97 6.81 -4.95
N ASP A 64 -8.18 7.87 -4.19
CA ASP A 64 -7.14 8.81 -3.77
C ASP A 64 -6.68 8.62 -2.32
N THR A 65 -7.22 7.61 -1.65
CA THR A 65 -7.06 7.39 -0.21
C THR A 65 -6.12 6.22 0.04
N ARG A 66 -5.10 6.45 0.86
CA ARG A 66 -4.18 5.44 1.39
C ARG A 66 -4.85 4.67 2.53
N TYR A 67 -4.72 3.35 2.48
CA TYR A 67 -5.15 2.40 3.50
C TYR A 67 -3.93 1.60 3.98
N ILE A 68 -4.08 0.97 5.13
CA ILE A 68 -3.13 0.00 5.67
C ILE A 68 -3.89 -1.29 5.97
N THR A 69 -3.28 -2.43 5.66
CA THR A 69 -3.73 -3.74 6.14
C THR A 69 -2.58 -4.48 6.79
N GLN A 70 -2.88 -5.21 7.86
CA GLN A 70 -1.93 -6.12 8.48
C GLN A 70 -2.11 -7.52 7.89
N TYR A 71 -1.02 -8.09 7.38
CA TYR A 71 -1.00 -9.43 6.82
C TYR A 71 0.04 -10.30 7.53
N ARG A 72 -0.31 -11.53 7.89
CA ARG A 72 0.64 -12.47 8.51
C ARG A 72 1.37 -13.27 7.44
N CYS A 73 2.65 -12.96 7.23
CA CYS A 73 3.50 -13.66 6.27
C CYS A 73 3.72 -15.12 6.66
N PRO A 74 3.47 -16.10 5.76
CA PRO A 74 3.64 -17.52 6.08
C PRO A 74 5.08 -17.93 6.44
N ASN A 75 6.07 -17.32 5.78
CA ASN A 75 7.49 -17.68 5.93
C ASN A 75 8.31 -16.57 6.62
N GLY A 76 7.63 -15.59 7.19
CA GLY A 76 8.21 -14.38 7.76
C GLY A 76 8.19 -13.18 6.83
N CYS A 77 8.37 -12.01 7.41
CA CYS A 77 8.42 -10.71 6.76
C CYS A 77 9.86 -10.19 6.75
N GLU A 78 10.30 -9.65 5.62
CA GLU A 78 11.61 -9.03 5.45
C GLU A 78 11.48 -7.86 4.46
N ASP A 79 12.11 -6.72 4.77
CA ASP A 79 12.17 -5.54 3.90
C ASP A 79 10.83 -5.05 3.33
N GLY A 80 9.75 -5.15 4.13
CA GLY A 80 8.42 -4.70 3.70
C GLY A 80 7.72 -5.67 2.75
N ALA A 81 8.11 -6.95 2.74
CA ALA A 81 7.41 -7.99 1.99
C ALA A 81 7.45 -9.34 2.71
N CYS A 82 6.53 -10.22 2.38
CA CYS A 82 6.58 -11.60 2.79
C CYS A 82 7.63 -12.37 2.01
N LYS A 83 8.38 -13.21 2.72
CA LYS A 83 9.29 -14.16 2.09
C LYS A 83 8.49 -15.21 1.30
N SER A 84 8.84 -15.40 0.04
CA SER A 84 8.37 -16.56 -0.73
C SER A 84 8.95 -17.84 -0.10
N GLY A 85 8.14 -18.89 -0.02
CA GLY A 85 8.63 -20.19 0.43
C GLY A 85 9.54 -20.79 -0.63
N LEU A 86 10.72 -21.26 -0.24
CA LEU A 86 11.62 -22.07 -1.08
C LEU A 86 11.06 -23.48 -1.26
#